data_AF-A0A950CEF4-F1
#
_entry.id   AF-A0A950CEF4-F1
#
_cell.length_a   1.000
_cell.length_b   1.000
_cell.length_c   1.000
_cell.angle_alpha   90.00
_cell.angle_beta   90.00
_cell.angle_gamma   90.00
#
_symmetry.space_group_name_H-M   'P 1'
#
loop_
_entity.id
_entity.type
_entity.pdbx_description
1 polymer ?
#
loop_
_entity_poly.entity_id
_entity_poly.type
_entity_poly.pdbx_seq_one_letter_code
_entity_poly.pdbx_strand_id
1 'polypeptide(L)'
;APCSTLDASLASGDQIVIEQRNPAEVTSFAGVAAAPDGATASNPAFDITPAAFITGIVTETGVLRPPYETEIQRVSAQPPERVTP
;
A
#
# COMPACT_ATOMS: atom_id res chain seq x y z
N ALA A 1 -2.17 8.04 -5.25
CA ALA A 1 -2.60 7.81 -3.86
C ALA A 1 -2.67 9.16 -3.16
N PRO A 2 -3.71 9.45 -2.37
CA PRO A 2 -3.81 10.71 -1.63
C PRO A 2 -2.63 10.91 -0.67
N CYS A 3 -2.26 12.14 -0.33
CA CYS A 3 -1.19 12.40 0.63
C CYS A 3 -1.46 11.77 2.01
N SER A 4 -2.73 11.60 2.40
CA SER A 4 -3.11 10.93 3.64
C SER A 4 -2.75 9.45 3.73
N THR A 5 -2.41 8.80 2.60
CA THR A 5 -1.96 7.40 2.59
C THR A 5 -0.44 7.27 2.66
N LEU A 6 0.30 8.37 2.74
CA LEU A 6 1.75 8.38 2.86
C LEU A 6 2.14 8.49 4.34
N ASP A 7 2.87 7.50 4.84
CA ASP A 7 3.39 7.52 6.21
C ASP A 7 4.86 7.95 6.21
N ALA A 8 5.11 9.23 6.50
CA ALA A 8 6.46 9.79 6.59
C ALA A 8 7.18 9.44 7.91
N SER A 9 6.53 8.74 8.85
CA SER A 9 7.17 8.29 10.09
C SER A 9 8.00 7.03 9.91
N LEU A 10 7.72 6.25 8.86
CA LEU A 10 8.48 5.05 8.50
C LEU A 10 9.69 5.39 7.63
N ALA A 11 10.80 4.72 7.90
CA ALA A 11 12.04 4.89 7.16
C ALA A 11 12.10 4.02 5.89
N SER A 12 11.40 2.88 5.87
CA SER A 12 11.33 1.99 4.71
C SER A 12 10.03 1.18 4.70
N GLY A 13 9.73 0.59 3.54
CA GLY A 13 8.60 -0.34 3.37
C GLY A 13 8.73 -1.63 4.20
N ASP A 14 9.93 -1.99 4.67
CA ASP A 14 10.15 -3.18 5.48
C ASP A 14 9.49 -3.10 6.87
N GLN A 15 9.12 -1.88 7.29
CA GLN A 15 8.43 -1.63 8.56
C GLN A 15 6.90 -1.78 8.43
N ILE A 16 6.37 -1.92 7.21
CA ILE A 16 4.95 -2.09 6.97
C ILE A 16 4.56 -3.55 7.30
N VAL A 17 3.66 -3.71 8.27
CA VAL A 17 3.15 -5.03 8.64
C VAL A 17 2.19 -5.54 7.57
N ILE A 18 2.52 -6.68 6.96
CA ILE A 18 1.68 -7.32 5.94
C ILE A 18 0.59 -8.16 6.62
N GLU A 19 -0.67 -7.78 6.40
CA GLU A 19 -1.84 -8.54 6.86
C GLU A 19 -1.87 -9.94 6.24
N GLN A 20 -2.10 -10.96 7.08
CA GLN A 20 -2.40 -12.33 6.66
C GLN A 20 -3.91 -12.55 6.76
N ARG A 21 -4.57 -12.81 5.63
CA ARG A 21 -6.01 -13.02 5.55
C ARG A 21 -6.38 -14.50 5.63
N ASN A 22 -7.68 -14.76 5.73
CA ASN A 22 -8.19 -16.12 5.84
C ASN A 22 -7.78 -16.96 4.60
N PRO A 23 -7.12 -18.13 4.78
CA PRO A 23 -6.79 -19.05 3.69
C PRO A 23 -7.98 -19.47 2.82
N ALA A 24 -9.20 -19.40 3.35
CA ALA A 24 -10.42 -19.72 2.61
C ALA A 24 -10.65 -18.83 1.38
N GLU A 25 -10.11 -17.61 1.35
CA GLU A 25 -10.18 -16.73 0.16
C GLU A 25 -9.36 -17.26 -1.02
N VAL A 26 -8.38 -18.12 -0.75
CA VAL A 26 -7.56 -18.80 -1.77
C VAL A 26 -8.13 -20.17 -2.10
N THR A 27 -8.57 -20.94 -1.10
CA THR A 27 -9.05 -22.32 -1.30
C THR A 27 -10.52 -22.41 -1.75
N SER A 28 -11.26 -21.31 -1.68
CA SER A 28 -12.68 -21.23 -2.08
C SER A 28 -13.00 -19.94 -2.81
N PHE A 29 -13.94 -19.99 -3.74
CA PHE A 29 -14.46 -18.82 -4.45
C PHE A 29 -15.99 -18.84 -4.43
N ALA A 30 -16.61 -17.74 -4.01
CA ALA A 30 -18.07 -17.60 -3.91
C ALA A 30 -18.76 -18.75 -3.12
N GLY A 31 -18.11 -19.28 -2.10
CA GLY A 31 -18.62 -20.38 -1.28
C GLY A 31 -18.44 -21.78 -1.88
N VAL A 32 -17.77 -21.89 -3.03
CA VAL A 32 -17.46 -23.17 -3.69
C VAL A 32 -15.97 -23.48 -3.56
N ALA A 33 -15.63 -24.72 -3.23
CA ALA A 33 -14.24 -25.15 -3.14
C ALA A 33 -13.52 -25.03 -4.49
N ALA A 34 -12.34 -24.40 -4.48
CA ALA A 34 -11.48 -24.19 -5.64
C ALA A 34 -10.14 -24.94 -5.53
N ALA A 35 -9.85 -25.53 -4.37
CA ALA A 35 -8.67 -26.34 -4.10
C ALA A 35 -9.07 -27.72 -3.54
N PRO A 36 -8.19 -28.73 -3.60
CA PRO A 36 -8.42 -30.03 -2.98
C PRO A 36 -8.70 -29.94 -1.48
N ASP A 37 -9.47 -30.89 -0.95
CA ASP A 37 -9.75 -30.99 0.48
C ASP A 37 -8.44 -31.11 1.29
N GLY A 38 -8.33 -30.29 2.33
CA GLY A 38 -7.14 -30.24 3.19
C GLY A 38 -5.96 -29.43 2.66
N ALA A 39 -6.08 -28.81 1.47
CA ALA A 39 -5.06 -27.88 0.97
C ALA A 39 -4.88 -26.68 1.93
N THR A 40 -3.62 -26.29 2.16
CA THR A 40 -3.26 -25.09 2.93
C THR A 40 -2.92 -23.94 1.98
N ALA A 41 -3.08 -22.70 2.46
CA ALA A 41 -2.71 -21.51 1.69
C ALA A 41 -2.03 -20.45 2.57
N SER A 42 -1.05 -19.76 1.99
CA SER A 42 -0.57 -18.47 2.49
C SER A 42 -1.34 -17.38 1.76
N ASN A 43 -1.84 -16.39 2.49
CA ASN A 43 -2.68 -15.32 1.93
C ASN A 43 -2.25 -13.95 2.48
N PRO A 44 -1.05 -13.45 2.12
CA PRO A 44 -0.69 -12.06 2.37
C PRO A 44 -1.61 -11.15 1.56
N ALA A 45 -2.25 -10.18 2.21
CA ALA A 45 -3.18 -9.27 1.56
C ALA A 45 -2.50 -8.19 0.70
N PHE A 46 -1.23 -7.92 1.01
CA PHE A 46 -0.44 -6.85 0.41
C PHE A 46 1.00 -7.33 0.17
N ASP A 47 1.69 -6.62 -0.71
CA ASP A 47 3.14 -6.72 -0.91
C ASP A 47 3.77 -5.33 -0.84
N ILE A 48 5.11 -5.29 -0.82
CA ILE A 48 5.89 -4.06 -0.84
C ILE A 48 6.58 -3.95 -2.19
N THR A 49 6.34 -2.84 -2.89
CA THR A 49 7.07 -2.47 -4.09
C THR A 49 8.22 -1.51 -3.74
N PRO A 50 9.49 -1.90 -3.90
CA PRO A 50 10.62 -1.00 -3.71
C PRO A 50 10.53 0.26 -4.56
N ALA A 51 10.94 1.40 -4.00
CA ALA A 51 10.83 2.71 -4.64
C ALA A 51 11.55 2.80 -6.00
N ALA A 52 12.61 2.02 -6.20
CA ALA A 52 13.35 1.94 -7.47
C ALA A 52 12.50 1.44 -8.66
N PHE A 53 11.38 0.75 -8.39
CA PHE A 53 10.45 0.28 -9.43
C PHE A 53 9.30 1.26 -9.71
N ILE A 54 9.25 2.40 -9.01
CA ILE A 54 8.17 3.39 -9.13
C ILE A 54 8.70 4.61 -9.88
N THR A 55 8.06 4.99 -10.98
CA THR A 55 8.44 6.17 -11.79
C THR A 55 7.92 7.49 -11.21
N GLY A 56 6.76 7.45 -10.54
CA GLY A 56 6.21 8.58 -9.80
C GLY A 56 4.98 8.17 -8.97
N ILE A 57 4.68 8.97 -7.95
CA ILE A 57 3.49 8.80 -7.10
C ILE A 57 2.56 9.98 -7.37
N VAL A 58 1.39 9.73 -7.92
CA VAL A 58 0.39 10.79 -8.20
C VAL A 58 -0.42 11.06 -6.93
N THR A 59 -0.45 12.32 -6.50
CA THR A 59 -1.21 12.82 -5.34
C THR A 59 -2.10 13.99 -5.78
N GLU A 60 -2.94 14.49 -4.88
CA GLU A 60 -3.71 15.73 -5.05
C GLU A 60 -2.83 17.00 -5.14
N THR A 61 -1.56 16.91 -4.72
CA THR A 61 -0.59 18.01 -4.75
C THR A 61 0.37 17.93 -5.94
N GLY A 62 0.21 16.95 -6.83
CA GLY A 62 1.02 16.77 -8.04
C GLY A 62 1.61 15.38 -8.18
N VAL A 63 2.73 15.24 -8.90
CA VAL A 63 3.43 13.97 -9.08
C VAL A 63 4.76 14.01 -8.34
N LEU A 64 4.90 13.18 -7.31
CA LEU A 64 6.17 12.99 -6.60
C LEU A 64 7.09 12.12 -7.45
N ARG A 65 8.38 12.47 -7.51
CA ARG A 65 9.43 11.76 -8.26
C ARG A 65 10.61 11.43 -7.34
N PRO A 66 11.45 10.45 -7.70
CA PRO A 66 12.67 10.19 -6.93
C PRO A 66 13.57 11.44 -6.82
N PRO A 67 14.29 11.63 -5.69
CA PRO A 67 14.24 10.83 -4.46
C PRO A 67 12.95 11.06 -3.67
N TYR A 68 12.25 9.98 -3.31
CA TYR A 68 10.90 10.08 -2.74
C TYR A 68 10.88 10.54 -1.30
N GLU A 69 11.94 10.32 -0.54
CA GLU A 69 12.02 10.65 0.88
C GLU A 69 11.79 12.15 1.11
N THR A 70 12.45 13.00 0.30
CA THR A 70 12.32 14.46 0.39
C THR A 70 10.92 14.91 -0.06
N GLU A 71 10.40 14.33 -1.13
CA GLU A 71 9.07 14.67 -1.64
C GLU A 71 7.95 14.28 -0.67
N ILE A 72 8.05 13.08 -0.07
CA ILE A 72 7.08 12.59 0.93
C ILE A 72 7.13 13.47 2.18
N GLN A 73 8.31 13.79 2.70
CA GLN A 73 8.44 14.71 3.84
C GLN A 73 7.83 16.09 3.55
N ARG A 74 8.05 16.64 2.34
CA ARG A 74 7.49 17.92 1.92
C ARG A 74 5.97 17.91 1.96
N VAL A 75 5.32 16.90 1.39
CA VAL A 75 3.85 16.85 1.33
C VAL A 75 3.21 16.44 2.65
N SER A 76 3.90 15.68 3.50
CA SER A 76 3.40 15.33 4.84
C SER A 76 3.48 16.50 5.82
N ALA A 77 4.38 17.48 5.60
CA ALA A 77 4.49 18.68 6.41
C ALA A 77 3.44 19.77 6.06
N GLN A 78 2.76 19.64 4.92
CA GLN A 78 1.76 20.60 4.46
C GLN A 78 0.36 20.04 4.78
N PRO A 79 -0.40 20.65 5.71
CA PRO A 79 -1.77 20.22 5.95
C PRO A 79 -2.57 20.38 4.65
N PRO A 80 -3.49 19.45 4.33
CA PRO A 80 -4.27 19.56 3.10
C PRO A 80 -5.01 20.89 3.12
N GLU A 81 -4.81 21.69 2.07
CA GLU A 81 -5.55 22.93 1.88
C GLU A 81 -7.02 22.53 1.75
N ARG A 82 -7.82 22.81 2.78
CA ARG A 82 -9.24 22.49 2.77
C ARG A 82 -9.87 23.33 1.67
N VAL A 83 -10.19 22.69 0.55
CA VAL A 83 -11.11 23.26 -0.44
C VAL A 83 -12.48 23.29 0.23
N THR A 84 -12.79 24.39 0.93
CA THR A 84 -14.15 24.70 1.34
C THR A 84 -14.99 24.94 0.08
N PRO A 85 -16.17 24.30 -0.03
CA PRO A 85 -17.09 24.52 -1.15
C PRO A 85 -17.63 25.95 -1.19
#